data_AF-A0A3P8DRK7-F1
#
_entry.id   AF-A0A3P8DRK7-F1
#
_cell.length_a   1.000
_cell.length_b   1.000
_cell.length_c   1.000
_cell.angle_alpha   90.00
_cell.angle_beta   90.00
_cell.angle_gamma   90.00
#
_symmetry.space_group_name_H-M   'P 1'
#
loop_
_entity.id
_entity.type
_entity.pdbx_description
1 polymer ?
#
loop_
_entity_poly.entity_id
_entity_poly.type
_entity_poly.pdbx_seq_one_letter_code
_entity_poly.pdbx_strand_id
1 'polypeptide(L)'
;MYHLVLSLVKSAQQQHGLRHGDYQRYHQYISRKLRRMRKSLHFQQGNRSKVVPKKLTPDIVTDPRFIILAIFEIERSWAYAMQLKAESSTEVRKRFQMCSRLRKAVARAELLCSMEDDLSLLDAQTKLEL
;
A
#
# COMPACT_ATOMS: atom_id res chain seq x y z
N MET A 1 11.52 7.58 16.63
CA MET A 1 10.20 8.19 16.38
C MET A 1 9.48 7.31 15.36
N TYR A 2 8.91 6.19 15.80
CA TYR A 2 8.05 5.38 14.95
C TYR A 2 6.72 6.11 14.85
N HIS A 3 6.46 6.76 13.71
CA HIS A 3 5.13 7.30 13.44
C HIS A 3 4.18 6.11 13.32
N LEU A 4 3.18 6.07 14.21
CA LEU A 4 2.04 5.17 14.16
C LEU A 4 1.59 4.99 12.70
N VAL A 5 1.50 3.74 12.25
CA VAL A 5 1.17 3.39 10.86
C VAL A 5 -0.12 4.07 10.45
N LEU A 6 -1.10 4.08 11.35
CA LEU A 6 -2.36 4.79 11.15
C LEU A 6 -2.17 6.30 10.94
N SER A 7 -1.37 6.95 11.78
CA SER A 7 -1.08 8.39 11.69
C SER A 7 -0.34 8.74 10.39
N LEU A 8 0.59 7.88 9.96
CA LEU A 8 1.31 8.02 8.71
C LEU A 8 0.37 7.95 7.49
N VAL A 9 -0.56 7.00 7.47
CA VAL A 9 -1.53 6.87 6.39
C VAL A 9 -2.50 8.06 6.40
N LYS A 10 -3.03 8.43 7.57
CA LYS A 10 -3.98 9.55 7.69
C LYS A 10 -3.39 10.89 7.29
N SER A 11 -2.16 11.18 7.72
CA SER A 11 -1.45 12.40 7.29
C SER A 11 -1.21 12.41 5.77
N ALA A 12 -0.80 11.28 5.19
CA ALA A 12 -0.64 11.16 3.74
C ALA A 12 -1.96 11.37 2.99
N GLN A 13 -3.08 10.82 3.48
CA GLN A 13 -4.41 11.02 2.90
C GLN A 13 -4.79 12.51 2.91
N GLN A 14 -4.68 13.18 4.06
CA GLN A 14 -5.06 14.58 4.22
C GLN A 14 -4.21 15.51 3.34
N GLN A 15 -2.90 15.29 3.28
CA GLN A 15 -1.97 16.15 2.53
C GLN A 15 -2.08 15.98 1.01
N HIS A 16 -2.50 14.81 0.52
CA HIS A 16 -2.38 14.46 -0.90
C HIS A 16 -3.71 14.23 -1.63
N GLY A 17 -4.79 14.83 -1.15
CA GLY A 17 -6.03 15.01 -1.94
C GLY A 17 -7.31 14.56 -1.25
N LEU A 18 -7.24 13.63 -0.28
CA LEU A 18 -8.45 13.12 0.37
C LEU A 18 -9.17 14.16 1.22
N ARG A 19 -8.49 15.24 1.63
CA ARG A 19 -9.15 16.39 2.27
C ARG A 19 -10.25 17.00 1.38
N HIS A 20 -10.11 16.89 0.07
CA HIS A 20 -11.08 17.38 -0.93
C HIS A 20 -11.79 16.23 -1.67
N GLY A 21 -11.67 14.98 -1.20
CA GLY A 21 -12.27 13.81 -1.87
C GLY A 21 -11.57 13.37 -3.17
N ASP A 22 -10.38 13.88 -3.47
CA ASP A 22 -9.65 13.56 -4.71
C ASP A 22 -8.83 12.26 -4.55
N TYR A 23 -9.50 11.13 -4.79
CA TYR A 23 -8.90 9.79 -4.74
C TYR A 23 -7.91 9.53 -5.88
N GLN A 24 -8.11 10.14 -7.05
CA GLN A 24 -7.21 9.98 -8.20
C GLN A 24 -5.84 10.58 -7.89
N ARG A 25 -5.81 11.81 -7.35
CA ARG A 25 -4.56 12.48 -6.94
C ARG A 25 -3.84 11.69 -5.86
N TYR A 26 -4.56 11.18 -4.88
CA TYR A 26 -3.99 10.37 -3.81
C TYR A 26 -3.40 9.05 -4.34
N HIS A 27 -4.12 8.33 -5.19
CA HIS A 27 -3.64 7.10 -5.83
C HIS A 27 -2.35 7.33 -6.66
N GLN A 28 -2.28 8.43 -7.42
CA GLN A 28 -1.08 8.81 -8.16
C GLN A 28 0.09 9.17 -7.23
N TYR A 29 -0.18 9.85 -6.11
CA TYR A 29 0.84 10.13 -5.09
C TYR A 29 1.42 8.84 -4.52
N ILE A 30 0.58 7.90 -4.07
CA ILE A 30 1.04 6.63 -3.48
C ILE A 30 1.87 5.84 -4.50
N SER A 31 1.42 5.79 -5.76
CA SER A 31 2.17 5.11 -6.83
C SER A 31 3.59 5.68 -7.01
N ARG A 32 3.73 7.01 -6.94
CA ARG A 32 5.05 7.69 -6.97
C ARG A 32 5.85 7.47 -5.70
N LYS A 33 5.21 7.49 -4.52
CA LYS A 33 5.85 7.20 -3.22
C LYS A 33 6.44 5.79 -3.20
N LEU A 34 5.64 4.78 -3.56
CA LEU A 34 6.08 3.38 -3.66
C LEU A 34 7.26 3.20 -4.63
N ARG A 35 7.22 3.87 -5.79
CA ARG A 35 8.35 3.84 -6.74
C ARG A 35 9.65 4.37 -6.11
N ARG A 36 9.58 5.49 -5.39
CA ARG A 36 10.74 6.07 -4.69
C ARG A 36 11.23 5.17 -3.56
N MET A 37 10.33 4.63 -2.75
CA MET A 37 10.66 3.70 -1.67
C MET A 37 11.33 2.42 -2.19
N ARG A 38 10.78 1.79 -3.24
CA ARG A 38 11.39 0.61 -3.87
C ARG A 38 12.80 0.90 -4.40
N LYS A 39 13.05 2.11 -4.90
CA LYS A 39 14.41 2.51 -5.33
C LYS A 39 15.34 2.66 -4.12
N SER A 40 14.88 3.30 -3.05
CA SER A 40 15.67 3.49 -1.83
C SER A 40 15.98 2.19 -1.08
N LEU A 41 15.09 1.20 -1.15
CA LEU A 41 15.25 -0.11 -0.52
C LEU A 41 15.91 -1.15 -1.44
N HIS A 42 16.37 -0.75 -2.62
CA HIS A 42 16.87 -1.65 -3.67
C HIS A 42 15.90 -2.81 -4.03
N PHE A 43 14.60 -2.63 -3.75
CA PHE A 43 13.52 -3.60 -3.95
C PHE A 43 12.76 -3.32 -5.25
N GLN A 44 13.50 -3.15 -6.35
CA GLN A 44 12.91 -2.91 -7.67
C GLN A 44 12.36 -4.22 -8.26
N GLN A 45 11.13 -4.19 -8.77
CA GLN A 45 10.44 -5.35 -9.36
C GLN A 45 10.78 -5.53 -10.86
N GLY A 46 12.02 -5.23 -11.25
CA GLY A 46 12.48 -5.29 -12.64
C GLY A 46 12.91 -3.94 -13.21
N ASN A 47 13.18 -3.94 -14.51
CA ASN A 47 13.67 -2.80 -15.29
C ASN A 47 12.65 -2.42 -16.40
N ARG A 48 13.01 -1.48 -17.27
CA ARG A 48 12.11 -1.00 -18.34
C ARG A 48 11.68 -2.12 -19.30
N SER A 49 12.51 -3.14 -19.51
CA SER A 49 12.30 -4.20 -20.48
C SER A 49 11.72 -5.49 -19.88
N LYS A 50 11.92 -5.74 -18.58
CA LYS A 50 11.50 -6.98 -17.92
C LYS A 50 10.98 -6.72 -16.51
N VAL A 51 9.78 -7.23 -16.24
CA VAL A 51 9.20 -7.27 -14.89
C VAL A 51 9.73 -8.52 -14.18
N VAL A 52 10.31 -8.33 -13.00
CA VAL A 52 10.77 -9.40 -12.11
C VAL A 52 10.02 -9.24 -10.79
N PRO A 53 8.90 -9.95 -10.60
CA PRO A 53 8.08 -9.80 -9.40
C PRO A 53 8.88 -10.26 -8.18
N LYS A 54 9.23 -9.33 -7.29
CA LYS A 54 9.80 -9.63 -5.98
C LYS A 54 8.69 -9.72 -4.96
N LYS A 55 8.56 -10.87 -4.31
CA LYS A 55 7.66 -11.06 -3.16
C LYS A 55 8.37 -10.56 -1.90
N LEU A 56 7.60 -10.00 -0.99
CA LEU A 56 8.09 -9.72 0.35
C LEU A 56 8.12 -11.06 1.10
N THR A 57 9.28 -11.45 1.61
CA THR A 57 9.44 -12.60 2.51
C THR A 57 10.13 -12.11 3.78
N PRO A 58 9.93 -12.76 4.94
CA PRO A 58 10.54 -12.36 6.20
C PRO A 58 12.06 -12.17 6.08
N ASP A 59 12.75 -13.04 5.34
CA ASP A 59 14.21 -12.99 5.14
C ASP A 59 14.70 -11.70 4.46
N ILE A 60 13.85 -11.06 3.65
CA ILE A 60 14.17 -9.84 2.91
C ILE A 60 13.89 -8.60 3.78
N VAL A 61 13.07 -8.73 4.83
CA VAL A 61 12.68 -7.63 5.71
C VAL A 61 13.80 -7.35 6.70
N THR A 62 14.79 -6.59 6.24
CA THR A 62 15.93 -6.15 7.04
C THR A 62 15.74 -4.75 7.64
N ASP A 63 14.78 -3.97 7.13
CA ASP A 63 14.49 -2.59 7.51
C ASP A 63 12.98 -2.42 7.76
N PRO A 64 12.53 -1.77 8.86
CA PRO A 64 11.11 -1.47 9.10
C PRO A 64 10.42 -0.73 7.95
N ARG A 65 11.16 -0.04 7.08
CA ARG A 65 10.62 0.60 5.86
C ARG A 65 9.99 -0.38 4.87
N PHE A 66 10.33 -1.68 4.92
CA PHE A 66 9.66 -2.71 4.14
C PHE A 66 8.21 -2.94 4.58
N ILE A 67 7.93 -2.81 5.88
CA ILE A 67 6.57 -2.87 6.42
C ILE A 67 5.76 -1.67 5.91
N ILE A 68 6.35 -0.47 6.01
CA ILE A 68 5.74 0.75 5.47
C ILE A 68 5.47 0.61 3.96
N LEU A 69 6.38 -0.02 3.22
CA LEU A 69 6.18 -0.32 1.80
C LEU A 69 4.97 -1.23 1.57
N ALA A 70 4.85 -2.31 2.34
CA ALA A 70 3.72 -3.24 2.26
C ALA A 70 2.37 -2.54 2.55
N ILE A 71 2.33 -1.73 3.61
CA ILE A 71 1.16 -0.92 3.96
C ILE A 71 0.79 0.02 2.81
N PHE A 72 1.74 0.75 2.23
CA PHE A 72 1.44 1.62 1.08
C PHE A 72 1.03 0.84 -0.17
N GLU A 73 1.42 -0.44 -0.32
CA GLU A 73 0.92 -1.30 -1.41
C GLU A 73 -0.54 -1.70 -1.22
N ILE A 74 -0.97 -1.96 0.01
CA ILE A 74 -2.36 -2.20 0.38
C ILE A 74 -3.17 -0.91 0.13
N GLU A 75 -2.66 0.21 0.66
CA GLU A 75 -3.27 1.53 0.53
C GLU A 75 -3.44 1.95 -0.93
N ARG A 76 -2.48 1.63 -1.82
CA ARG A 76 -2.61 1.89 -3.25
C ARG A 76 -3.80 1.14 -3.87
N SER A 77 -3.99 -0.13 -3.51
CA SER A 77 -5.13 -0.92 -4.01
C SER A 77 -6.44 -0.34 -3.51
N TRP A 78 -6.51 0.08 -2.25
CA TRP A 78 -7.67 0.75 -1.67
C TRP A 78 -7.96 2.09 -2.35
N ALA A 79 -6.96 2.96 -2.50
CA ALA A 79 -7.10 4.26 -3.15
C ALA A 79 -7.59 4.12 -4.59
N TYR A 80 -7.08 3.13 -5.33
CA TYR A 80 -7.58 2.85 -6.67
C TYR A 80 -9.02 2.32 -6.66
N ALA A 81 -9.38 1.47 -5.70
CA ALA A 81 -10.77 1.04 -5.53
C ALA A 81 -11.69 2.22 -5.26
N MET A 82 -11.30 3.17 -4.41
CA MET A 82 -12.10 4.37 -4.12
C MET A 82 -12.22 5.31 -5.32
N GLN A 83 -11.15 5.46 -6.12
CA GLN A 83 -11.23 6.15 -7.41
C GLN A 83 -12.27 5.47 -8.33
N LEU A 84 -12.20 4.15 -8.48
CA LEU A 84 -13.15 3.38 -9.31
C LEU A 84 -14.58 3.44 -8.76
N LYS A 85 -14.76 3.56 -7.43
CA LYS A 85 -16.06 3.77 -6.80
C LYS A 85 -16.69 5.08 -7.26
N ALA A 86 -15.91 6.16 -7.29
CA ALA A 86 -16.39 7.45 -7.79
C ALA A 86 -16.77 7.38 -9.28
N GLU A 87 -15.92 6.75 -10.11
CA GLU A 87 -16.17 6.52 -11.55
C GLU A 87 -17.34 5.56 -11.82
N SER A 88 -17.71 4.71 -10.86
CA SER A 88 -18.80 3.74 -11.05
C SER A 88 -20.20 4.33 -11.07
N SER A 89 -20.31 5.61 -10.68
CA SER A 89 -21.55 6.38 -10.80
C SER A 89 -21.96 6.57 -12.27
N THR A 90 -20.98 6.72 -13.16
CA THR A 90 -21.22 6.84 -14.61
C THR A 90 -21.04 5.50 -15.33
N GLU A 91 -20.12 4.65 -14.86
CA GLU A 91 -19.76 3.39 -15.52
C GLU A 91 -19.89 2.18 -14.57
N VAL A 92 -21.06 1.55 -14.53
CA VAL A 92 -21.38 0.45 -13.59
C VAL A 92 -20.38 -0.72 -13.68
N ARG A 93 -19.80 -0.98 -14.87
CA ARG A 93 -18.79 -2.04 -15.07
C ARG A 93 -17.53 -1.83 -14.21
N LYS A 94 -17.22 -0.59 -13.82
CA LYS A 94 -16.09 -0.25 -12.92
C LYS A 94 -16.24 -0.85 -11.52
N ARG A 95 -17.48 -1.19 -11.09
CA ARG A 95 -17.74 -1.86 -9.80
C ARG A 95 -17.02 -3.21 -9.69
N PHE A 96 -16.99 -4.01 -10.76
CA PHE A 96 -16.28 -5.28 -10.75
C PHE A 96 -14.78 -5.10 -10.53
N GLN A 97 -14.20 -4.10 -11.20
CA GLN A 97 -12.79 -3.76 -11.04
C GLN A 97 -12.50 -3.22 -9.63
N MET A 98 -13.36 -2.38 -9.08
CA MET A 98 -13.31 -1.91 -7.69
C MET A 98 -13.26 -3.10 -6.72
N CYS A 99 -14.20 -4.04 -6.82
CA CYS A 99 -14.23 -5.23 -5.94
C CYS A 99 -12.97 -6.08 -6.08
N SER A 100 -12.43 -6.23 -7.29
CA SER A 100 -11.15 -6.93 -7.52
C SER A 100 -9.97 -6.22 -6.83
N ARG A 101 -9.94 -4.88 -6.84
CA ARG A 101 -8.91 -4.10 -6.15
C ARG A 101 -9.00 -4.22 -4.63
N LEU A 102 -10.21 -4.22 -4.07
CA LEU A 102 -10.42 -4.44 -2.64
C LEU A 102 -9.99 -5.84 -2.21
N ARG A 103 -10.39 -6.89 -2.94
CA ARG A 103 -9.91 -8.26 -2.69
C ARG A 103 -8.38 -8.35 -2.69
N LYS A 104 -7.72 -7.64 -3.61
CA LYS A 104 -6.26 -7.57 -3.65
C LYS A 104 -5.65 -6.79 -2.47
N ALA A 105 -6.35 -5.81 -1.92
CA ALA A 105 -5.92 -5.11 -0.71
C ALA A 105 -5.97 -6.05 0.49
N VAL A 106 -7.09 -6.76 0.68
CA VAL A 106 -7.29 -7.74 1.76
C VAL A 106 -6.24 -8.86 1.68
N ALA A 107 -6.08 -9.50 0.53
CA ALA A 107 -5.10 -10.60 0.38
C ALA A 107 -3.64 -10.16 0.68
N ARG A 108 -3.32 -8.88 0.53
CA ARG A 108 -2.01 -8.34 0.91
C ARG A 108 -1.90 -8.03 2.40
N ALA A 109 -3.00 -7.57 3.01
CA ALA A 109 -3.08 -7.36 4.45
C ALA A 109 -2.95 -8.70 5.18
N GLU A 110 -3.72 -9.71 4.77
CA GLU A 110 -3.63 -11.08 5.32
C GLU A 110 -2.21 -11.64 5.24
N LEU A 111 -1.53 -11.46 4.10
CA LEU A 111 -0.14 -11.86 3.93
C LEU A 111 0.79 -11.11 4.91
N LEU A 112 0.57 -9.82 5.13
CA LEU A 112 1.37 -9.02 6.05
C LEU A 112 1.16 -9.46 7.51
N CYS A 113 -0.09 -9.67 7.92
CA CYS A 113 -0.43 -10.18 9.26
C CYS A 113 0.16 -11.58 9.47
N SER A 114 0.14 -12.46 8.47
CA SER A 114 0.74 -13.80 8.60
C SER A 114 2.26 -13.80 8.81
N MET A 115 2.94 -12.70 8.47
CA MET A 115 4.39 -12.54 8.65
C MET A 115 4.74 -11.84 9.97
N GLU A 116 3.74 -11.34 10.71
CA GLU A 116 3.93 -10.49 11.89
C GLU A 116 4.71 -11.19 13.01
N ASP A 117 4.49 -12.49 13.18
CA ASP A 117 5.17 -13.32 14.18
C ASP A 117 6.66 -13.53 13.84
N ASP A 118 6.98 -13.62 12.56
CA ASP A 118 8.36 -13.80 12.06
C ASP A 118 9.17 -12.48 12.06
N LEU A 119 8.47 -11.35 12.16
CA LEU A 119 9.03 -10.01 12.06
C LEU A 119 9.40 -9.47 13.46
N SER A 120 10.58 -9.85 13.95
CA SER A 120 11.15 -9.35 15.21
C SER A 120 11.40 -7.83 15.25
N LEU A 121 11.33 -7.17 14.10
CA LEU A 121 11.50 -5.72 13.92
C LEU A 121 10.22 -4.91 14.22
N LEU A 122 9.07 -5.56 14.41
CA LEU A 122 7.81 -4.89 14.71
C LEU A 122 7.68 -4.59 16.20
N ASP A 123 7.51 -3.31 16.52
CA ASP A 123 7.11 -2.88 17.87
C ASP A 123 5.70 -3.41 18.20
N ALA A 124 5.45 -3.75 19.46
CA ALA A 124 4.16 -4.26 19.96
C ALA A 124 2.98 -3.33 19.61
N GLN A 125 3.24 -2.02 19.50
CA GLN A 125 2.23 -1.07 19.05
C GLN A 125 1.91 -1.20 17.55
N THR A 126 2.91 -1.48 16.70
CA THR A 126 2.69 -1.67 15.25
C THR A 126 1.94 -2.97 15.00
N LYS A 127 2.21 -4.00 15.81
CA LYS A 127 1.47 -5.27 15.83
C LYS A 127 -0.04 -5.07 16.05
N LEU A 128 -0.41 -4.26 17.03
CA LEU A 128 -1.81 -3.91 17.31
C LEU A 128 -2.49 -3.09 16.19
N GLU A 129 -1.73 -2.40 15.34
CA GLU A 129 -2.27 -1.58 14.25
C GLU A 129 -2.40 -2.34 12.91
N LEU A 130 -1.81 -3.53 12.80
CA LEU A 130 -1.87 -4.41 11.63
C LEU A 130 -3.10 -5.33 11.69
#